data_AF-A0AAU7EP54-F1
#
_entry.id   AF-A0AAU7EP54-F1
#
_cell.length_a   1.000
_cell.length_b   1.000
_cell.length_c   1.000
_cell.angle_alpha   90.00
_cell.angle_beta   90.00
_cell.angle_gamma   90.00
#
_symmetry.space_group_name_H-M   'P 1'
#
loop_
_entity.id
_entity.type
_entity.pdbx_description
1 polymer ?
#
loop_
_entity_poly.entity_id
_entity_poly.type
_entity_poly.pdbx_seq_one_letter_code
_entity_poly.pdbx_strand_id
1 'polypeptide(L)' 'MTALRLIKIKTVLEYCAFSRATLYRQIKAGHFPEPVRLTGGVNASSRSVAWREEEVQLWITSRQKVPLSETRRN' A
#
# COMPACT_ATOMS: atom_id res chain seq x y z
N MET A 1 9.04 -18.21 4.43
CA MET A 1 8.07 -18.07 5.52
C MET A 1 7.50 -16.66 5.43
N THR A 2 6.20 -16.52 5.22
CA THR A 2 5.54 -15.19 5.17
C THR A 2 5.40 -14.69 6.60
N ALA A 3 6.11 -13.61 6.96
CA ALA A 3 6.03 -13.06 8.31
C ALA A 3 4.66 -12.38 8.50
N LEU A 4 3.93 -12.76 9.55
CA LEU A 4 2.64 -12.14 9.89
C LEU A 4 2.90 -10.82 10.63
N ARG A 5 3.03 -9.73 9.86
CA ARG A 5 3.34 -8.41 10.39
C ARG A 5 2.38 -7.35 9.83
N LEU A 6 1.90 -6.48 10.71
CA LEU A 6 1.08 -5.33 10.35
C LEU A 6 1.91 -4.04 10.46
N ILE A 7 1.83 -3.20 9.43
CA ILE A 7 2.55 -1.93 9.34
C ILE A 7 1.60 -0.74 9.34
N LYS A 8 2.00 0.34 10.00
CA LYS A 8 1.23 1.59 10.07
C LYS A 8 1.44 2.42 8.82
N ILE A 9 0.52 3.36 8.58
CA ILE A 9 0.57 4.25 7.42
C ILE A 9 1.93 4.92 7.23
N LYS A 10 2.61 5.33 8.31
CA LYS A 10 3.94 5.96 8.21
C LYS A 10 4.94 5.05 7.48
N THR A 11 5.02 3.79 7.89
CA THR A 11 5.88 2.77 7.26
C THR A 11 5.46 2.47 5.81
N VAL A 12 4.16 2.42 5.52
CA VAL A 12 3.67 2.22 4.15
C VAL A 12 4.12 3.34 3.22
N LEU A 13 4.05 4.59 3.70
CA LEU A 13 4.50 5.76 2.93
C LEU A 13 6.00 5.75 2.70
N GLU A 14 6.78 5.34 3.70
CA GLU A 14 8.24 5.15 3.60
C GLU A 14 8.58 4.08 2.56
N TYR A 15 7.85 2.96 2.52
CA TYR A 15 8.10 1.87 1.57
C TYR A 15 7.72 2.22 0.13
N CYS A 16 6.60 2.94 -0.05
CA CYS A 16 6.05 3.20 -1.38
C CYS A 16 6.46 4.56 -1.95
N ALA A 17 7.19 5.38 -1.18
CA ALA A 17 7.52 6.77 -1.53
C ALA A 17 6.30 7.61 -1.96
N PHE A 18 5.15 7.38 -1.32
CA PHE A 18 3.90 8.08 -1.62
C PHE A 18 3.58 9.18 -0.61
N SER A 19 2.86 10.20 -1.07
CA SER A 19 2.11 11.06 -0.17
C SER A 19 0.86 10.33 0.35
N ARG A 20 0.34 10.74 1.52
CA ARG A 20 -0.91 10.21 2.08
C ARG A 20 -2.08 10.31 1.09
N ALA A 21 -2.20 11.45 0.40
CA ALA A 21 -3.26 11.67 -0.57
C ALA A 21 -3.16 10.71 -1.76
N THR A 22 -1.95 10.47 -2.28
CA THR A 22 -1.74 9.51 -3.35
C THR A 22 -2.05 8.09 -2.91
N LEU A 23 -1.63 7.68 -1.71
CA LEU A 23 -1.96 6.37 -1.16
C LEU A 23 -3.48 6.14 -1.15
N TYR A 24 -4.26 7.05 -0.56
CA TYR A 24 -5.72 6.91 -0.52
C TYR A 24 -6.36 6.94 -1.91
N ARG A 25 -5.81 7.72 -2.85
CA ARG A 25 -6.30 7.73 -4.23
C ARG A 25 -6.05 6.39 -4.94
N GLN A 26 -4.89 5.76 -4.72
CA GLN A 26 -4.58 4.43 -5.25
C GLN A 26 -5.46 3.35 -4.62
N ILE A 27 -5.72 3.43 -3.31
CA ILE A 27 -6.66 2.52 -2.62
C ILE A 27 -8.06 2.66 -3.22
N LYS A 28 -8.57 3.89 -3.36
CA LYS A 28 -9.89 4.15 -3.97
C LYS A 28 -9.97 3.67 -5.43
N ALA A 29 -8.85 3.71 -6.16
CA ALA A 29 -8.76 3.21 -7.52
C ALA A 29 -8.60 1.68 -7.60
N GLY A 30 -8.50 0.96 -6.48
CA GLY A 30 -8.27 -0.48 -6.45
C GLY A 30 -6.84 -0.89 -6.86
N HIS A 31 -5.91 0.06 -6.90
CA HIS A 31 -4.53 -0.17 -7.34
C HIS A 31 -3.56 -0.46 -6.18
N PHE A 32 -4.01 -0.34 -4.93
CA PHE A 32 -3.21 -0.56 -3.73
C PHE A 32 -4.03 -1.33 -2.70
N PRO A 33 -3.43 -2.24 -1.91
CA PRO A 33 -4.17 -3.05 -0.92
C PRO A 33 -4.93 -2.19 0.11
N GLU A 34 -6.11 -2.67 0.49
CA GLU A 34 -6.94 -2.01 1.50
C GLU A 34 -6.38 -2.19 2.92
N PRO A 35 -6.61 -1.22 3.82
CA PRO A 35 -6.21 -1.36 5.21
C PRO A 35 -7.05 -2.39 5.98
N VAL A 36 -6.40 -3.10 6.89
CA VAL A 36 -7.02 -3.92 7.94
C VAL A 36 -7.35 -3.05 9.16
N ARG A 37 -8.57 -3.17 9.68
CA ARG A 37 -9.00 -2.51 10.92
C ARG A 37 -8.39 -3.23 12.12
N LEU A 38 -7.77 -2.48 13.04
CA LEU A 38 -7.07 -3.05 14.19
C LEU A 38 -7.90 -3.13 15.45
N THR A 39 -8.88 -2.24 15.60
CA THR A 39 -9.74 -2.23 16.79
C THR A 39 -11.20 -2.14 16.38
N GLY A 40 -12.10 -2.41 17.32
CA GLY A 40 -13.54 -2.48 17.08
C GLY A 40 -13.98 -3.85 16.56
N GLY A 41 -15.01 -4.43 17.20
CA GLY A 41 -15.70 -5.61 16.68
C GLY A 41 -16.49 -5.29 15.41
N VAL A 42 -17.20 -6.30 14.89
CA VAL A 42 -17.96 -6.25 13.62
C VAL A 42 -18.88 -5.02 13.49
N ASN A 43 -19.28 -4.42 14.62
CA ASN A 43 -20.21 -3.30 14.70
C ASN A 43 -19.64 -2.00 15.30
N ALA A 44 -18.32 -1.86 15.44
CA ALA A 44 -17.71 -0.67 16.08
C ALA A 44 -16.89 0.19 15.10
N SER A 45 -17.06 1.52 15.19
CA SER A 45 -16.31 2.50 14.41
C SER A 45 -14.92 2.72 15.01
N SER A 46 -13.95 1.89 14.61
CA SER A 46 -12.55 2.18 14.86
C SER A 46 -11.93 2.96 13.71
N ARG A 47 -11.09 3.92 14.08
CA ARG A 47 -10.24 4.71 13.17
C ARG A 47 -8.83 4.15 13.03
N SER A 48 -8.47 3.13 13.81
CA SER A 48 -7.12 2.55 13.79
C SER A 48 -7.03 1.47 12.73
N VAL A 49 -6.18 1.72 11.74
CA VAL A 49 -5.92 0.80 10.63
C VAL A 49 -4.43 0.49 10.49
N ALA A 50 -4.13 -0.61 9.80
CA ALA A 50 -2.79 -1.01 9.36
C ALA A 50 -2.88 -1.81 8.06
N TRP A 51 -1.74 -2.13 7.47
CA TRP A 51 -1.64 -2.99 6.28
C TRP A 51 -0.84 -4.23 6.62
N ARG A 52 -1.16 -5.33 5.96
CA ARG A 52 -0.31 -6.52 5.94
C ARG A 52 0.98 -6.18 5.22
N GLU A 53 2.11 -6.41 5.88
CA GLU A 53 3.42 -6.14 5.29
C GLU A 53 3.63 -6.97 4.02
N GLU A 54 3.16 -8.22 4.03
CA GLU A 54 3.26 -9.11 2.88
C GLU A 54 2.53 -8.57 1.64
N GLU A 55 1.35 -7.97 1.80
CA GLU A 55 0.58 -7.41 0.67
C GLU A 55 1.26 -6.17 0.09
N VAL A 56 1.83 -5.32 0.94
CA VAL A 56 2.58 -4.14 0.50
C VAL A 56 3.85 -4.57 -0.24
N GLN A 57 4.58 -5.56 0.27
CA GLN A 57 5.78 -6.08 -0.40
C GLN A 57 5.44 -6.71 -1.75
N LEU A 58 4.40 -7.54 -1.83
CA LEU A 58 3.94 -8.12 -3.10
C LEU A 58 3.52 -7.04 -4.10
N TRP A 59 2.84 -6.00 -3.62
CA TRP A 59 2.49 -4.85 -4.45
C TRP A 59 3.74 -4.16 -5.02
N ILE A 60 4.77 -3.93 -4.20
CA ILE A 60 6.05 -3.34 -4.64
C ILE A 60 6.71 -4.23 -5.70
N THR A 61 6.80 -5.54 -5.46
CA THR A 61 7.42 -6.50 -6.40
C THR A 61 6.68 -6.57 -7.73
N SER A 62 5.35 -6.33 -7.75
CA SER A 62 4.55 -6.33 -8.98
C SER A 62 4.77 -5.12 -9.88
N ARG A 63 5.47 -4.06 -9.42
CA ARG A 63 5.64 -2.83 -10.19
C ARG A 63 6.66 -3.03 -11.31
N GLN A 64 6.32 -2.55 -12.50
CA GLN A 64 7.18 -2.63 -13.67
C GLN A 64 8.25 -1.53 -13.65
N LYS A 65 9.44 -1.87 -14.14
CA LYS A 65 10.49 -0.88 -14.39
C LYS A 65 10.09 -0.05 -15.60
N VAL A 66 10.25 1.27 -15.52
CA VAL A 66 10.08 2.16 -16.68
C VAL A 66 11.41 2.18 -17.45
N PRO A 67 11.47 1.70 -18.70
CA PRO A 67 12.68 1.76 -19.50
C PRO A 67 12.96 3.22 -19.90
N LEU A 68 13.98 3.84 -19.30
CA LEU A 68 14.37 5.21 -19.62
C LEU A 68 15.07 5.33 -20.99
N SER A 69 15.45 4.20 -21.60
CA SER A 69 16.17 4.15 -22.88
C SER A 69 15.27 4.20 -24.13
N GLU A 70 13.94 4.08 -23.99
CA GLU A 70 13.02 4.00 -25.14
C GLU A 70 12.23 5.30 -25.41
N THR A 71 12.40 6.35 -24.60
CA THR A 71 11.66 7.62 -24.74
C THR A 71 12.21 8.55 -25.83
N ARG A 72 12.63 7.99 -26.96
CA ARG A 72 12.83 8.74 -28.20
C ARG A 72 12.16 8.00 -29.35
N ARG A 73 10.84 8.15 -29.47
CA ARG A 73 10.15 7.95 -30.75
C ARG A 73 9.11 9.06 -30.94
N ASN A 74 9.37 9.82 -32.01
CA ASN A 74 8.64 10.90 -32.67
C ASN A 74 8.39 12.18 -31.86
#